data_AF-A0A7S4C0E6-F1
#
_entry.id   AF-A0A7S4C0E6-F1
#
_cell.length_a   1.000
_cell.length_b   1.000
_cell.length_c   1.000
_cell.angle_alpha   90.00
_cell.angle_beta   90.00
_cell.angle_gamma   90.00
#
_symmetry.space_group_name_H-M   'P 1'
#
loop_
_entity.id
_entity.type
_entity.pdbx_description
1 polymer ?
#
loop_
_entity_poly.entity_id
_entity_poly.type
_entity_poly.pdbx_seq_one_letter_code
_entity_poly.pdbx_strand_id
1 'polypeptide(L)'
;MASLAKNAHTAERPSRSAGPSQGPSSLGRNEGRGASMPFYLVANTFERMFNASNRAARVQLLSALWRQYGRKDLFALMRLTTPQLDTERPVYMIKEKALSRMYVSILGLPEESGDRKLLLNWKRGSGSAATINSFPDKAYDVLAKRCATAEELKGARFSVAEVNEQLDALAHAQNDNAKQAVLHTIHTRATAVEQKWIMRVILKDMALGLKEDSILKLLHPDAKELFNSVCDLRAACDQCADPSFRIDDISIKPFCAFKPKCTHRTDWDQVHRTQSRKGAYVAENKLDGERVLLHFARNGGGGG
;
A
#
# COMPACT_ATOMS: atom_id res chain seq x y z
N MET A 1 9.21 -50.02 -67.46
CA MET A 1 8.31 -50.68 -68.42
C MET A 1 6.88 -50.20 -68.16
N ALA A 2 6.35 -49.39 -69.09
CA ALA A 2 4.95 -48.95 -69.29
C ALA A 2 4.25 -48.25 -68.09
N SER A 3 4.01 -46.93 -68.07
CA SER A 3 3.12 -46.11 -68.94
C SER A 3 1.69 -46.62 -69.02
N LEU A 4 0.74 -45.87 -68.45
CA LEU A 4 -0.39 -45.30 -69.21
C LEU A 4 -1.22 -44.34 -68.36
N ALA A 5 -1.28 -43.10 -68.82
CA ALA A 5 -2.17 -42.04 -68.38
C ALA A 5 -3.58 -42.24 -68.96
N LYS A 6 -4.61 -41.80 -68.22
CA LYS A 6 -5.87 -41.30 -68.78
C LYS A 6 -6.37 -40.12 -67.93
N ASN A 7 -6.37 -38.94 -68.54
CA ASN A 7 -7.13 -37.76 -68.14
C ASN A 7 -8.59 -37.91 -68.60
N ALA A 8 -9.55 -37.41 -67.81
CA ALA A 8 -10.62 -36.52 -68.30
C ALA A 8 -11.55 -36.02 -67.16
N HIS A 9 -11.55 -34.69 -67.01
CA HIS A 9 -12.71 -33.79 -66.91
C HIS A 9 -13.56 -33.64 -65.62
N THR A 10 -13.33 -32.47 -65.00
CA THR A 10 -14.29 -31.40 -64.61
C THR A 10 -15.45 -31.70 -63.63
N ALA A 11 -15.34 -31.10 -62.44
CA ALA A 11 -16.37 -30.22 -61.88
C ALA A 11 -15.76 -29.35 -60.77
N GLU A 12 -15.64 -28.05 -61.05
CA GLU A 12 -15.25 -27.02 -60.09
C GLU A 12 -16.26 -26.92 -58.94
N ARG A 13 -15.77 -26.87 -57.69
CA ARG A 13 -16.52 -26.36 -56.54
C ARG A 13 -15.80 -25.13 -56.00
N PRO A 14 -16.47 -23.98 -55.82
CA PRO A 14 -15.80 -22.77 -55.39
C PRO A 14 -15.36 -22.88 -53.92
N SER A 15 -14.08 -22.57 -53.70
CA SER A 15 -13.46 -22.35 -52.40
C SER A 15 -14.15 -21.18 -51.69
N ARG A 16 -14.88 -21.46 -50.61
CA ARG A 16 -15.26 -20.41 -49.65
C ARG A 16 -14.01 -19.97 -48.90
N SER A 17 -13.54 -18.77 -49.22
CA SER A 17 -12.55 -18.04 -48.42
C SER A 17 -13.07 -17.90 -46.99
N ALA A 18 -12.40 -18.56 -46.05
CA ALA A 18 -12.57 -18.30 -44.63
C ALA A 18 -12.04 -16.90 -44.35
N GLY A 19 -12.95 -15.92 -44.27
CA GLY A 19 -12.64 -14.61 -43.69
C GLY A 19 -12.21 -14.79 -42.22
N PRO A 20 -11.42 -13.84 -41.67
CA PRO A 20 -10.96 -13.95 -40.30
C PRO A 20 -12.16 -14.00 -39.37
N SER A 21 -12.27 -15.09 -38.61
CA SER A 21 -13.23 -15.22 -37.53
C SER A 21 -12.97 -14.10 -36.53
N GLN A 22 -13.76 -13.03 -36.62
CA GLN A 22 -13.88 -12.08 -35.54
C GLN A 22 -14.48 -12.83 -34.36
N GLY A 23 -13.61 -13.24 -33.44
CA GLY A 23 -14.01 -13.71 -32.13
C GLY A 23 -14.85 -12.62 -31.45
N PRO A 24 -15.77 -13.00 -30.56
CA PRO A 24 -16.66 -12.04 -29.93
C PRO A 24 -15.81 -11.01 -29.19
N SER A 25 -16.00 -9.75 -29.60
CA SER A 25 -15.52 -8.54 -28.96
C SER A 25 -15.53 -8.73 -27.44
N SER A 26 -14.33 -8.79 -26.86
CA SER A 26 -14.16 -8.84 -25.41
C SER A 26 -14.82 -7.59 -24.82
N LEU A 27 -15.98 -7.80 -24.22
CA LEU A 27 -16.65 -6.85 -23.32
C LEU A 27 -15.59 -6.17 -22.46
N GLY A 28 -15.51 -4.84 -22.56
CA GLY A 28 -14.53 -4.03 -21.86
C GLY A 28 -14.51 -4.40 -20.39
N ARG A 29 -13.43 -5.08 -19.95
CA ARG A 29 -13.12 -5.15 -18.52
C ARG A 29 -12.95 -3.71 -18.10
N ASN A 30 -13.73 -3.26 -17.11
CA ASN A 30 -13.59 -1.95 -16.50
C ASN A 30 -12.11 -1.73 -16.14
N GLU A 31 -11.36 -1.06 -17.01
CA GLU A 31 -10.01 -0.61 -16.72
C GLU A 31 -10.21 0.50 -15.70
N GLY A 32 -9.99 0.19 -14.42
CA GLY A 32 -10.15 1.16 -13.35
C GLY A 32 -9.25 2.38 -13.60
N ARG A 33 -9.47 3.45 -12.84
CA ARG A 33 -8.79 4.74 -13.08
C ARG A 33 -7.26 4.69 -12.91
N GLY A 34 -6.73 3.63 -12.29
CA GLY A 34 -5.31 3.47 -11.99
C GLY A 34 -4.77 4.67 -11.24
N ALA A 35 -3.50 4.99 -11.50
CA ALA A 35 -2.79 6.10 -10.87
C ALA A 35 -3.46 7.48 -11.12
N SER A 36 -4.30 7.61 -12.17
CA SER A 36 -5.07 8.84 -12.45
C SER A 36 -6.30 9.02 -11.55
N MET A 37 -6.62 8.05 -10.68
CA MET A 37 -7.71 8.18 -9.71
C MET A 37 -7.51 9.46 -8.87
N PRO A 38 -8.52 10.34 -8.78
CA PRO A 38 -8.46 11.47 -7.87
C PRO A 38 -8.27 11.04 -6.42
N PHE A 39 -7.28 11.60 -5.73
CA PHE A 39 -6.92 11.20 -4.37
C PHE A 39 -8.03 11.45 -3.36
N TYR A 40 -8.91 12.45 -3.59
CA TYR A 40 -10.05 12.69 -2.71
C TYR A 40 -10.98 11.48 -2.57
N LEU A 41 -11.09 10.62 -3.59
CA LEU A 41 -11.88 9.39 -3.51
C LEU A 41 -11.24 8.38 -2.53
N VAL A 42 -9.91 8.32 -2.53
CA VAL A 42 -9.12 7.51 -1.60
C VAL A 42 -9.26 8.05 -0.18
N ALA A 43 -9.00 9.35 0.02
CA ALA A 43 -9.09 10.01 1.33
C ALA A 43 -10.51 9.89 1.93
N ASN A 44 -11.55 10.12 1.14
CA ASN A 44 -12.94 9.94 1.59
C ASN A 44 -13.27 8.48 1.93
N THR A 45 -12.70 7.52 1.19
CA THR A 45 -12.88 6.10 1.52
C THR A 45 -12.18 5.76 2.83
N PHE A 46 -10.96 6.22 3.04
CA PHE A 46 -10.25 6.06 4.29
C PHE A 46 -11.00 6.69 5.47
N GLU A 47 -11.57 7.89 5.28
CA GLU A 47 -12.40 8.55 6.30
C GLU A 47 -13.64 7.70 6.65
N ARG A 48 -14.31 7.14 5.65
CA ARG A 48 -15.45 6.22 5.86
C ARG A 48 -15.02 4.92 6.56
N MET A 49 -13.84 4.40 6.26
CA MET A 49 -13.29 3.21 6.93
C MET A 49 -12.93 3.48 8.39
N PHE A 50 -12.34 4.64 8.67
CA PHE A 50 -12.00 5.09 10.02
C PHE A 50 -13.25 5.16 10.90
N ASN A 51 -14.33 5.75 10.36
CA ASN A 51 -15.61 5.92 11.06
C ASN A 51 -16.54 4.69 11.02
N ALA A 52 -16.19 3.63 10.28
CA ALA A 52 -17.02 2.45 10.17
C ALA A 52 -17.14 1.71 11.51
N SER A 53 -18.33 1.18 11.83
CA SER A 53 -18.56 0.51 13.13
C SER A 53 -17.92 -0.88 13.21
N ASN A 54 -17.85 -1.61 12.10
CA ASN A 54 -17.42 -3.01 12.10
C ASN A 54 -16.42 -3.33 10.98
N ARG A 55 -15.80 -4.52 11.09
CA ARG A 55 -14.79 -4.99 10.13
C ARG A 55 -15.38 -5.22 8.73
N ALA A 56 -16.60 -5.76 8.62
CA ALA A 56 -17.20 -6.08 7.33
C ALA A 56 -17.41 -4.84 6.46
N ALA A 57 -17.90 -3.74 7.06
CA ALA A 57 -18.05 -2.46 6.38
C ALA A 57 -16.71 -1.91 5.85
N ARG A 58 -15.63 -2.01 6.65
CA ARG A 58 -14.27 -1.61 6.24
C ARG A 58 -13.77 -2.41 5.03
N VAL A 59 -13.98 -3.72 5.05
CA VAL A 59 -13.62 -4.61 3.94
C VAL A 59 -14.41 -4.24 2.67
N GLN A 60 -15.72 -4.00 2.78
CA GLN A 60 -16.55 -3.61 1.64
C GLN A 60 -16.11 -2.28 1.03
N LEU A 61 -15.79 -1.28 1.85
CA LEU A 61 -15.28 0.01 1.41
C LEU A 61 -13.95 -0.12 0.67
N LEU A 62 -12.99 -0.86 1.23
CA LEU A 62 -11.68 -1.08 0.62
C LEU A 62 -11.80 -1.84 -0.70
N SER A 63 -12.60 -2.91 -0.73
CA SER A 63 -12.86 -3.69 -1.95
C SER A 63 -13.57 -2.86 -3.03
N ALA A 64 -14.45 -1.94 -2.65
CA ALA A 64 -15.08 -1.01 -3.60
C ALA A 64 -14.05 -0.03 -4.19
N LEU A 65 -13.17 0.52 -3.35
CA LEU A 65 -12.10 1.40 -3.81
C LEU A 65 -11.16 0.70 -4.80
N TRP A 66 -10.73 -0.52 -4.49
CA TRP A 66 -9.87 -1.30 -5.39
C TRP A 66 -10.53 -1.63 -6.73
N ARG A 67 -11.85 -1.89 -6.74
CA ARG A 67 -12.59 -2.07 -8.00
C ARG A 67 -12.65 -0.79 -8.83
N GLN A 68 -12.84 0.38 -8.19
CA GLN A 68 -12.82 1.66 -8.88
C GLN A 68 -11.42 2.04 -9.38
N TYR A 69 -10.39 1.66 -8.63
CA TYR A 69 -8.99 1.92 -8.97
C TYR A 69 -8.50 1.01 -10.10
N GLY A 70 -8.91 -0.26 -10.11
CA GLY A 70 -8.44 -1.24 -11.09
C GLY A 70 -7.33 -2.11 -10.52
N ARG A 71 -7.52 -3.42 -10.56
CA ARG A 71 -6.68 -4.37 -9.81
C ARG A 71 -5.26 -4.54 -10.34
N LYS A 72 -5.04 -4.30 -11.63
CA LYS A 72 -3.76 -4.59 -12.31
C LYS A 72 -2.58 -3.72 -11.84
N ASP A 73 -2.82 -2.58 -11.21
CA ASP A 73 -1.79 -1.61 -10.82
C ASP A 73 -1.98 -1.13 -9.37
N LEU A 74 -2.40 -2.05 -8.48
CA LEU A 74 -2.76 -1.68 -7.11
C LEU A 74 -1.61 -1.14 -6.27
N PHE A 75 -0.34 -1.32 -6.69
CA PHE A 75 0.82 -0.93 -5.88
C PHE A 75 0.76 0.54 -5.45
N ALA A 76 0.50 1.46 -6.38
CA ALA A 76 0.46 2.90 -6.07
C ALA A 76 -0.64 3.27 -5.06
N LEU A 77 -1.73 2.52 -4.99
CA LEU A 77 -2.76 2.65 -3.96
C LEU A 77 -2.44 1.89 -2.67
N MET A 78 -1.84 0.70 -2.80
CA MET A 78 -1.47 -0.17 -1.68
C MET A 78 -0.41 0.46 -0.80
N ARG A 79 0.59 1.15 -1.37
CA ARG A 79 1.59 1.87 -0.58
C ARG A 79 1.01 3.05 0.22
N LEU A 80 -0.14 3.59 -0.18
CA LEU A 80 -0.91 4.57 0.62
C LEU A 80 -1.81 3.91 1.66
N THR A 81 -2.30 2.69 1.38
CA THR A 81 -3.19 1.93 2.27
C THR A 81 -2.41 1.27 3.42
N THR A 82 -1.20 0.77 3.11
CA THR A 82 -0.29 0.08 4.03
C THR A 82 1.13 0.65 3.94
N PRO A 83 1.35 1.94 4.27
CA PRO A 83 2.65 2.61 4.18
C PRO A 83 3.76 2.00 5.08
N GLN A 84 3.37 1.24 6.10
CA GLN A 84 4.24 0.43 6.96
C GLN A 84 4.87 -0.78 6.24
N LEU A 85 4.28 -1.23 5.13
CA LEU A 85 4.80 -2.31 4.30
C LEU A 85 5.61 -1.79 3.09
N ASP A 86 5.57 -0.48 2.83
CA ASP A 86 6.35 0.14 1.76
C ASP A 86 7.83 0.22 2.16
N THR A 87 8.64 -0.57 1.46
CA THR A 87 10.10 -0.64 1.55
C THR A 87 10.80 0.10 0.41
N GLU A 88 10.08 0.47 -0.66
CA GLU A 88 10.64 1.23 -1.79
C GLU A 88 10.83 2.70 -1.44
N ARG A 89 9.90 3.29 -0.67
CA ARG A 89 10.05 4.68 -0.22
C ARG A 89 11.01 4.76 0.96
N PRO A 90 12.05 5.63 0.89
CA PRO A 90 12.86 5.94 2.06
C PRO A 90 12.02 6.48 3.22
N VAL A 91 12.54 6.36 4.44
CA VAL A 91 11.89 6.92 5.63
C VAL A 91 11.88 8.44 5.53
N TYR A 92 10.71 9.07 5.70
CA TYR A 92 10.58 10.54 5.60
C TYR A 92 11.43 11.31 6.61
N MET A 93 11.87 10.67 7.70
CA MET A 93 12.54 11.30 8.85
C MET A 93 11.74 12.47 9.42
N ILE A 94 10.42 12.31 9.47
CA ILE A 94 9.47 13.31 9.99
C ILE A 94 8.62 12.63 11.05
N LYS A 95 8.57 13.23 12.24
CA LYS A 95 7.65 12.86 13.33
C LYS A 95 6.67 14.01 13.59
N GLU A 96 5.68 13.77 14.45
CA GLU A 96 4.59 14.69 14.76
C GLU A 96 5.09 16.06 15.22
N LYS A 97 6.17 16.11 16.02
CA LYS A 97 6.78 17.38 16.47
C LYS A 97 7.36 18.19 15.31
N ALA A 98 7.89 17.54 14.27
CA ALA A 98 8.42 18.23 13.10
C ALA A 98 7.27 18.69 12.18
N LEU A 99 6.30 17.81 11.92
CA LEU A 99 5.07 18.15 11.19
C LEU A 99 4.34 19.34 11.82
N SER A 100 4.18 19.35 13.15
CA SER A 100 3.49 20.45 13.83
C SER A 100 4.18 21.79 13.63
N ARG A 101 5.52 21.85 13.70
CA ARG A 101 6.28 23.08 13.42
C ARG A 101 6.14 23.53 11.97
N MET A 102 6.27 22.60 11.02
CA MET A 102 6.13 22.91 9.59
C MET A 102 4.73 23.43 9.28
N TYR A 103 3.67 22.81 9.81
CA TYR A 103 2.30 23.27 9.60
C TYR A 103 1.97 24.59 10.31
N VAL A 104 2.53 24.85 11.50
CA VAL A 104 2.44 26.18 12.13
C VAL A 104 3.04 27.25 11.24
N SER A 105 4.19 26.97 10.61
CA SER A 105 4.84 27.89 9.67
C SER A 105 4.04 28.06 8.38
N ILE A 106 3.59 26.97 7.75
CA ILE A 106 2.79 26.98 6.52
C ILE A 106 1.49 27.77 6.71
N LEU A 107 0.82 27.59 7.85
CA LEU A 107 -0.44 28.25 8.16
C LEU A 107 -0.27 29.67 8.72
N GLY A 108 0.97 30.11 8.95
CA GLY A 108 1.26 31.43 9.53
C GLY A 108 0.62 31.66 10.89
N LEU A 109 0.54 30.64 11.76
CA LEU A 109 -0.21 30.74 13.01
C LEU A 109 0.52 31.63 14.04
N PRO A 110 -0.15 32.68 14.59
CA PRO A 110 0.44 33.54 15.62
C PRO A 110 0.80 32.79 16.90
N GLU A 111 1.76 33.32 17.67
CA GLU A 111 2.23 32.74 18.95
C GLU A 111 1.10 32.48 19.94
N GLU A 112 0.18 33.44 20.05
CA GLU A 112 -0.92 33.36 20.99
C GLU A 112 -2.11 32.52 20.53
N SER A 113 -2.08 32.05 19.27
CA SER A 113 -3.19 31.26 18.71
C SER A 113 -3.40 29.95 19.47
N GLY A 114 -4.65 29.70 19.86
CA GLY A 114 -5.05 28.41 20.42
C GLY A 114 -4.76 27.25 19.47
N ASP A 115 -4.90 27.46 18.16
CA ASP A 115 -4.60 26.46 17.14
C ASP A 115 -3.09 26.14 17.05
N ARG A 116 -2.21 27.14 17.21
CA ARG A 116 -0.76 26.90 17.32
C ARG A 116 -0.44 26.07 18.55
N LYS A 117 -1.00 26.45 19.71
CA LYS A 117 -0.82 25.73 20.98
C LYS A 117 -1.32 24.29 20.87
N LEU A 118 -2.43 24.06 20.17
CA LEU A 118 -2.99 22.73 19.89
C LEU A 118 -2.05 21.87 19.03
N LEU A 119 -1.54 22.39 17.91
CA LEU A 119 -0.61 21.64 17.03
C LEU A 119 0.69 21.29 17.74
N LEU A 120 1.30 22.25 18.44
CA LEU A 120 2.59 22.05 19.11
C LEU A 120 2.47 21.14 20.34
N ASN A 121 1.33 21.19 21.05
CA ASN A 121 1.07 20.43 22.27
C ASN A 121 -0.06 19.40 22.12
N TRP A 122 -0.17 18.77 20.95
CA TRP A 122 -1.29 17.87 20.61
C TRP A 122 -1.54 16.75 21.62
N LYS A 123 -0.52 16.34 22.39
CA LYS A 123 -0.62 15.34 23.46
C LYS A 123 -1.25 15.84 24.77
N ARG A 124 -1.17 17.15 25.09
CA ARG A 124 -1.45 17.70 26.44
C ARG A 124 -2.93 17.77 26.84
N GLY A 125 -3.88 17.60 25.91
CA GLY A 125 -5.32 17.71 26.17
C GLY A 125 -6.06 16.40 26.48
N SER A 126 -5.35 15.31 26.76
CA SER A 126 -5.90 13.95 26.90
C SER A 126 -6.51 13.67 28.28
N GLY A 127 -7.52 14.44 28.69
CA GLY A 127 -8.25 14.22 29.94
C GLY A 127 -9.28 13.07 29.91
N SER A 128 -9.54 12.49 28.73
CA SER A 128 -10.52 11.40 28.55
C SER A 128 -9.91 10.28 27.70
N ALA A 129 -9.89 9.07 28.24
CA ALA A 129 -9.32 7.86 27.63
C ALA A 129 -10.06 7.37 26.37
N ALA A 130 -11.16 8.04 25.96
CA ALA A 130 -12.07 7.56 24.92
C ALA A 130 -11.83 8.13 23.51
N THR A 131 -11.04 9.20 23.35
CA THR A 131 -10.80 9.81 22.02
C THR A 131 -9.45 9.37 21.47
N ILE A 132 -9.42 8.87 20.24
CA ILE A 132 -8.18 8.58 19.49
C ILE A 132 -7.34 9.86 19.47
N ASN A 133 -6.28 9.88 20.27
CA ASN A 133 -5.42 11.04 20.42
C ASN A 133 -4.28 10.92 19.40
N SER A 134 -4.55 11.30 18.15
CA SER A 134 -3.57 11.25 17.06
C SER A 134 -3.33 12.66 16.51
N PHE A 135 -2.07 12.98 16.21
CA PHE A 135 -1.70 14.29 15.65
C PHE A 135 -2.47 14.65 14.37
N PRO A 136 -2.63 13.76 13.36
CA PRO A 136 -3.41 14.05 12.16
C PRO A 136 -4.86 14.48 12.44
N ASP A 137 -5.51 13.93 13.48
CA ASP A 137 -6.88 14.31 13.85
C ASP A 137 -6.90 15.73 14.45
N LYS A 138 -5.92 16.06 15.30
CA LYS A 138 -5.77 17.44 15.83
C LYS A 138 -5.40 18.45 14.75
N ALA A 139 -4.59 18.02 13.78
CA ALA A 139 -4.25 18.85 12.64
C ALA A 139 -5.48 19.09 11.75
N TYR A 140 -6.32 18.08 11.53
CA TYR A 140 -7.59 18.23 10.81
C TYR A 140 -8.47 19.32 11.44
N ASP A 141 -8.64 19.34 12.77
CA ASP A 141 -9.45 20.34 13.46
C ASP A 141 -8.99 21.78 13.18
N VAL A 142 -7.68 22.00 13.02
CA VAL A 142 -7.09 23.30 12.70
C VAL A 142 -7.21 23.62 11.20
N LEU A 143 -6.98 22.62 10.35
CA LEU A 143 -6.99 22.73 8.90
C LEU A 143 -8.40 22.96 8.34
N ALA A 144 -9.42 22.32 8.91
CA ALA A 144 -10.81 22.44 8.46
C ALA A 144 -11.34 23.88 8.55
N LYS A 145 -10.72 24.73 9.37
CA LYS A 145 -11.07 26.16 9.52
C LYS A 145 -10.44 27.06 8.44
N ARG A 146 -9.47 26.56 7.65
CA ARG A 146 -8.57 27.39 6.82
C ARG A 146 -8.31 26.84 5.41
N CYS A 147 -8.43 25.53 5.21
CA CYS A 147 -8.14 24.93 3.92
C CYS A 147 -9.23 25.27 2.90
N ALA A 148 -8.83 25.37 1.65
CA ALA A 148 -9.75 25.49 0.53
C ALA A 148 -10.75 24.32 0.52
N THR A 149 -11.98 24.66 0.19
CA THR A 149 -13.09 23.75 -0.01
C THR A 149 -12.86 22.84 -1.21
N ALA A 150 -13.63 21.76 -1.29
CA ALA A 150 -13.54 20.83 -2.42
C ALA A 150 -13.91 21.52 -3.75
N GLU A 151 -14.81 22.50 -3.67
CA GLU A 151 -15.30 23.32 -4.78
C GLU A 151 -14.22 24.26 -5.29
N GLU A 152 -13.51 24.96 -4.40
CA GLU A 152 -12.41 25.88 -4.75
C GLU A 152 -11.23 25.16 -5.41
N LEU A 153 -10.99 23.90 -5.02
CA LEU A 153 -9.88 23.09 -5.57
C LEU A 153 -10.24 22.33 -6.85
N LYS A 154 -11.47 22.48 -7.38
CA LYS A 154 -11.95 21.70 -8.53
C LYS A 154 -11.00 21.84 -9.73
N GLY A 155 -10.47 20.72 -10.21
CA GLY A 155 -9.52 20.66 -11.34
C GLY A 155 -8.04 20.81 -10.96
N ALA A 156 -7.72 21.22 -9.73
CA ALA A 156 -6.34 21.33 -9.23
C ALA A 156 -5.96 20.22 -8.22
N ARG A 157 -6.91 19.38 -7.83
CA ARG A 157 -6.71 18.31 -6.84
C ARG A 157 -5.77 17.23 -7.34
N PHE A 158 -5.04 16.62 -6.41
CA PHE A 158 -4.12 15.54 -6.72
C PHE A 158 -4.85 14.27 -7.18
N SER A 159 -4.23 13.58 -8.13
CA SER A 159 -4.38 12.16 -8.40
C SER A 159 -3.57 11.31 -7.41
N VAL A 160 -3.79 10.00 -7.40
CA VAL A 160 -2.97 9.05 -6.62
C VAL A 160 -1.51 9.08 -7.08
N ALA A 161 -1.25 9.23 -8.38
CA ALA A 161 0.10 9.41 -8.92
C ALA A 161 0.80 10.62 -8.29
N GLU A 162 0.18 11.81 -8.39
CA GLU A 162 0.79 13.04 -7.90
C GLU A 162 0.96 13.04 -6.38
N VAL A 163 0.06 12.43 -5.60
CA VAL A 163 0.29 12.27 -4.15
C VAL A 163 1.52 11.40 -3.90
N ASN A 164 1.68 10.30 -4.64
CA ASN A 164 2.88 9.48 -4.51
C ASN A 164 4.15 10.23 -4.90
N GLU A 165 4.12 11.05 -5.95
CA GLU A 165 5.24 11.92 -6.33
C GLU A 165 5.60 12.94 -5.24
N GLN A 166 4.60 13.57 -4.62
CA GLN A 166 4.84 14.49 -3.50
C GLN A 166 5.45 13.76 -2.29
N LEU A 167 4.98 12.54 -1.99
CA LEU A 167 5.55 11.72 -0.92
C LEU A 167 6.97 11.25 -1.26
N ASP A 168 7.24 10.91 -2.51
CA ASP A 168 8.58 10.54 -2.97
C ASP A 168 9.52 11.76 -2.87
N ALA A 169 9.08 12.95 -3.28
CA ALA A 169 9.82 14.20 -3.11
C ALA A 169 10.08 14.51 -1.62
N LEU A 170 9.09 14.31 -0.75
CA LEU A 170 9.24 14.50 0.70
C LEU A 170 10.27 13.53 1.31
N ALA A 171 10.30 12.28 0.85
CA ALA A 171 11.22 11.26 1.33
C ALA A 171 12.69 11.55 0.90
N HIS A 172 12.89 12.18 -0.26
CA HIS A 172 14.22 12.53 -0.77
C HIS A 172 14.68 13.95 -0.37
N ALA A 173 13.83 14.74 0.27
CA ALA A 173 14.16 16.09 0.71
C ALA A 173 15.25 16.08 1.80
N GLN A 174 16.35 16.79 1.52
CA GLN A 174 17.58 16.75 2.33
C GLN A 174 17.51 17.55 3.64
N ASN A 175 16.61 18.52 3.74
CA ASN A 175 16.50 19.41 4.90
C ASN A 175 15.05 19.83 5.18
N ASP A 176 14.83 20.44 6.35
CA ASP A 176 13.50 20.83 6.81
C ASP A 176 12.83 21.88 5.90
N ASN A 177 13.60 22.77 5.27
CA ASN A 177 13.06 23.78 4.34
C ASN A 177 12.51 23.12 3.06
N ALA A 178 13.24 22.17 2.49
CA ALA A 178 12.78 21.40 1.33
C ALA A 178 11.54 20.57 1.67
N LYS A 179 11.50 19.94 2.86
CA LYS A 179 10.32 19.22 3.35
C LYS A 179 9.12 20.15 3.51
N GLN A 180 9.34 21.34 4.08
CA GLN A 180 8.30 22.34 4.25
C GLN A 180 7.75 22.84 2.90
N ALA A 181 8.58 23.00 1.87
CA ALA A 181 8.14 23.39 0.53
C ALA A 181 7.22 22.33 -0.11
N VAL A 182 7.54 21.04 0.05
CA VAL A 182 6.67 19.94 -0.40
C VAL A 182 5.35 19.94 0.36
N LEU A 183 5.39 20.05 1.70
CA LEU A 183 4.17 20.14 2.51
C LEU A 183 3.32 21.37 2.20
N HIS A 184 3.94 22.50 1.87
CA HIS A 184 3.24 23.70 1.41
C HIS A 184 2.51 23.44 0.09
N THR A 185 3.16 22.77 -0.87
CA THR A 185 2.53 22.36 -2.14
C THR A 185 1.30 21.49 -1.88
N ILE A 186 1.43 20.51 -0.98
CA ILE A 186 0.30 19.67 -0.55
C ILE A 186 -0.81 20.53 0.05
N HIS A 187 -0.48 21.46 0.95
CA HIS A 187 -1.45 22.32 1.62
C HIS A 187 -2.29 23.15 0.63
N THR A 188 -1.67 23.67 -0.43
CA THR A 188 -2.35 24.51 -1.43
C THR A 188 -3.29 23.76 -2.37
N ARG A 189 -3.17 22.43 -2.49
CA ARG A 189 -3.90 21.61 -3.48
C ARG A 189 -4.75 20.50 -2.87
N ALA A 190 -4.81 20.39 -1.54
CA ALA A 190 -5.52 19.34 -0.82
C ALA A 190 -6.47 19.92 0.23
N THR A 191 -7.64 19.32 0.38
CA THR A 191 -8.59 19.62 1.46
C THR A 191 -8.06 19.16 2.82
N ALA A 192 -8.67 19.61 3.92
CA ALA A 192 -8.30 19.18 5.27
C ALA A 192 -8.37 17.65 5.46
N VAL A 193 -9.36 16.98 4.84
CA VAL A 193 -9.49 15.51 4.88
C VAL A 193 -8.33 14.84 4.14
N GLU A 194 -7.98 15.33 2.95
CA GLU A 194 -6.84 14.80 2.18
C GLU A 194 -5.52 14.99 2.94
N GLN A 195 -5.29 16.18 3.52
CA GLN A 195 -4.10 16.46 4.31
C GLN A 195 -4.00 15.56 5.55
N LYS A 196 -5.11 15.32 6.26
CA LYS A 196 -5.17 14.36 7.38
C LYS A 196 -4.67 12.98 6.95
N TRP A 197 -5.16 12.45 5.82
CA TRP A 197 -4.77 11.13 5.34
C TRP A 197 -3.33 11.08 4.82
N ILE A 198 -2.84 12.17 4.21
CA ILE A 198 -1.44 12.29 3.83
C ILE A 198 -0.53 12.28 5.08
N MET A 199 -0.89 13.00 6.15
CA MET A 199 -0.13 12.96 7.41
C MET A 199 -0.09 11.55 8.02
N ARG A 200 -1.20 10.80 7.95
CA ARG A 200 -1.24 9.40 8.40
C ARG A 200 -0.32 8.50 7.59
N VAL A 201 -0.22 8.73 6.27
CA VAL A 201 0.73 8.04 5.40
C VAL A 201 2.18 8.38 5.78
N ILE A 202 2.48 9.65 6.01
CA ILE A 202 3.83 10.11 6.41
C ILE A 202 4.25 9.49 7.75
N LEU A 203 3.34 9.48 8.72
CA LEU A 203 3.57 8.90 10.05
C LEU A 203 3.50 7.37 10.07
N LYS A 204 3.10 6.75 8.95
CA LYS A 204 2.84 5.31 8.81
C LYS A 204 1.83 4.76 9.85
N ASP A 205 0.85 5.59 10.24
CA ASP A 205 -0.23 5.25 11.18
C ASP A 205 -1.62 5.54 10.58
N MET A 206 -2.07 4.60 9.76
CA MET A 206 -3.32 4.74 9.00
C MET A 206 -4.59 4.53 9.83
N ALA A 207 -4.52 3.78 10.95
CA ALA A 207 -5.68 3.50 11.82
C ALA A 207 -6.97 3.05 11.07
N LEU A 208 -6.86 2.34 9.94
CA LEU A 208 -8.00 1.93 9.11
C LEU A 208 -8.88 0.81 9.73
N GLY A 209 -8.52 0.31 10.92
CA GLY A 209 -9.22 -0.78 11.60
C GLY A 209 -9.04 -2.16 10.95
N LEU A 210 -8.07 -2.30 10.04
CA LEU A 210 -7.68 -3.57 9.41
C LEU A 210 -6.17 -3.77 9.62
N LYS A 211 -5.78 -4.97 10.05
CA LYS A 211 -4.36 -5.37 10.13
C LYS A 211 -3.78 -5.55 8.72
N GLU A 212 -2.49 -5.32 8.57
CA GLU A 212 -1.72 -5.50 7.33
C GLU A 212 -1.94 -6.89 6.73
N ASP A 213 -1.80 -7.92 7.56
CA ASP A 213 -2.05 -9.31 7.20
C ASP A 213 -3.47 -9.54 6.66
N SER A 214 -4.46 -8.79 7.15
CA SER A 214 -5.82 -8.85 6.63
C SER A 214 -5.92 -8.20 5.26
N ILE A 215 -5.28 -7.05 5.07
CA ILE A 215 -5.29 -6.31 3.81
C ILE A 215 -4.58 -7.14 2.72
N LEU A 216 -3.43 -7.75 3.02
CA LEU A 216 -2.74 -8.67 2.10
C LEU A 216 -3.62 -9.87 1.73
N LYS A 217 -4.33 -10.47 2.68
CA LYS A 217 -5.28 -11.57 2.37
C LYS A 217 -6.48 -11.14 1.54
N LEU A 218 -6.91 -9.88 1.66
CA LEU A 218 -7.96 -9.31 0.81
C LEU A 218 -7.45 -9.05 -0.60
N LEU A 219 -6.17 -8.68 -0.74
CA LEU A 219 -5.52 -8.54 -2.04
C LEU A 219 -5.53 -9.90 -2.74
N HIS A 220 -5.03 -10.94 -2.08
CA HIS A 220 -4.97 -12.29 -2.61
C HIS A 220 -4.74 -13.35 -1.51
N PRO A 221 -5.26 -14.58 -1.63
CA PRO A 221 -5.03 -15.64 -0.63
C PRO A 221 -3.54 -15.85 -0.29
N ASP A 222 -2.69 -15.78 -1.31
CA ASP A 222 -1.25 -16.04 -1.22
C ASP A 222 -0.41 -14.78 -0.94
N ALA A 223 -1.00 -13.57 -0.99
CA ALA A 223 -0.23 -12.32 -0.92
C ALA A 223 0.53 -12.16 0.40
N LYS A 224 -0.05 -12.65 1.51
CA LYS A 224 0.63 -12.63 2.81
C LYS A 224 1.88 -13.50 2.79
N GLU A 225 1.78 -14.71 2.23
CA GLU A 225 2.89 -15.64 2.20
C GLU A 225 3.99 -15.14 1.28
N LEU A 226 3.62 -14.67 0.09
CA LEU A 226 4.53 -14.03 -0.84
C LEU A 226 5.25 -12.84 -0.22
N PHE A 227 4.51 -11.91 0.40
CA PHE A 227 5.14 -10.77 1.08
C PHE A 227 6.12 -11.22 2.18
N ASN A 228 5.82 -12.29 2.92
CA ASN A 228 6.74 -12.79 3.93
C ASN A 228 8.01 -13.43 3.33
N SER A 229 7.98 -13.93 2.09
CA SER A 229 9.14 -14.55 1.44
C SER A 229 10.07 -13.56 0.74
N VAL A 230 9.57 -12.36 0.38
CA VAL A 230 10.37 -11.34 -0.34
C VAL A 230 10.41 -9.95 0.31
N CYS A 231 9.58 -9.67 1.31
CA CYS A 231 9.47 -8.36 1.98
C CYS A 231 9.30 -7.17 1.02
N ASP A 232 8.60 -7.39 -0.10
CA ASP A 232 8.42 -6.44 -1.19
C ASP A 232 6.92 -6.30 -1.49
N LEU A 233 6.38 -5.10 -1.23
CA LEU A 233 4.97 -4.80 -1.44
C LEU A 233 4.61 -4.71 -2.92
N ARG A 234 5.52 -4.26 -3.79
CA ARG A 234 5.30 -4.21 -5.24
C ARG A 234 5.24 -5.62 -5.80
N ALA A 235 6.22 -6.45 -5.49
CA ALA A 235 6.22 -7.84 -5.89
C ALA A 235 4.92 -8.56 -5.46
N ALA A 236 4.45 -8.29 -4.24
CA ALA A 236 3.18 -8.80 -3.76
C ALA A 236 1.98 -8.26 -4.55
N CYS A 237 1.96 -6.99 -4.95
CA CYS A 237 0.87 -6.43 -5.76
C CYS A 237 0.85 -6.98 -7.19
N ASP A 238 2.02 -7.06 -7.83
CA ASP A 238 2.16 -7.42 -9.23
C ASP A 238 1.85 -8.92 -9.45
N GLN A 239 2.42 -9.79 -8.61
CA GLN A 239 2.20 -11.25 -8.71
C GLN A 239 0.81 -11.67 -8.21
N CYS A 240 0.16 -10.86 -7.38
CA CYS A 240 -1.18 -11.14 -6.86
C CYS A 240 -2.27 -10.25 -7.49
N ALA A 241 -2.03 -9.70 -8.68
CA ALA A 241 -2.99 -8.84 -9.37
C ALA A 241 -4.32 -9.57 -9.66
N ASP A 242 -4.25 -10.86 -10.02
CA ASP A 242 -5.41 -11.73 -10.26
C ASP A 242 -5.75 -12.59 -9.02
N PRO A 243 -6.89 -12.36 -8.33
CA PRO A 243 -7.36 -13.16 -7.19
C PRO A 243 -7.57 -14.64 -7.44
N SER A 244 -7.75 -15.03 -8.71
CA SER A 244 -8.12 -16.39 -9.10
C SER A 244 -6.92 -17.29 -9.38
N PHE A 245 -5.74 -16.70 -9.56
CA PHE A 245 -4.52 -17.42 -9.91
C PHE A 245 -3.69 -17.72 -8.67
N ARG A 246 -3.52 -19.00 -8.33
CA ARG A 246 -2.69 -19.42 -7.19
C ARG A 246 -1.21 -19.43 -7.57
N ILE A 247 -0.36 -19.05 -6.63
CA ILE A 247 1.09 -19.07 -6.83
C ILE A 247 1.61 -20.43 -6.34
N ASP A 248 2.19 -21.21 -7.27
CA ASP A 248 2.59 -22.60 -6.99
C ASP A 248 3.82 -22.73 -6.08
N ASP A 249 4.83 -21.86 -6.22
CA ASP A 249 6.07 -21.89 -5.43
C ASP A 249 6.33 -20.53 -4.78
N ILE A 250 5.98 -20.44 -3.49
CA ILE A 250 6.33 -19.32 -2.62
C ILE A 250 7.44 -19.76 -1.69
N SER A 251 8.67 -19.54 -2.14
CA SER A 251 9.88 -19.88 -1.38
C SER A 251 10.74 -18.65 -1.12
N ILE A 252 11.58 -18.75 -0.09
CA ILE A 252 12.60 -17.75 0.21
C ILE A 252 13.67 -17.81 -0.87
N LYS A 253 13.94 -16.68 -1.52
CA LYS A 253 14.95 -16.58 -2.57
C LYS A 253 16.26 -16.02 -2.01
N PRO A 254 17.43 -16.56 -2.43
CA PRO A 254 18.71 -15.93 -2.11
C PRO A 254 18.73 -14.45 -2.52
N PHE A 255 19.34 -13.60 -1.68
CA PHE A 255 19.43 -12.14 -1.88
C PHE A 255 18.10 -11.38 -1.85
N CYS A 256 17.00 -12.05 -1.51
CA CYS A 256 15.74 -11.39 -1.18
C CYS A 256 15.56 -11.41 0.35
N ALA A 257 15.30 -10.24 0.94
CA ALA A 257 14.92 -10.16 2.33
C ALA A 257 13.61 -10.95 2.56
N PHE A 258 13.48 -11.58 3.72
CA PHE A 258 12.24 -12.28 4.10
C PHE A 258 11.93 -12.00 5.56
N LYS A 259 10.66 -12.19 5.94
CA LYS A 259 10.19 -11.94 7.30
C LYS A 259 10.66 -13.05 8.23
N PRO A 260 11.51 -12.77 9.23
CA PRO A 260 11.95 -13.79 10.16
C PRO A 260 10.77 -14.38 10.95
N LYS A 261 10.84 -15.68 11.25
CA LYS A 261 9.86 -16.32 12.13
C LYS A 261 9.91 -15.69 13.52
N CYS A 262 8.78 -15.14 13.95
CA CYS A 262 8.61 -14.62 15.31
C CYS A 262 8.16 -15.72 16.28
N THR A 263 8.52 -15.58 17.54
CA THR A 263 8.02 -16.42 18.63
C THR A 263 6.80 -15.77 19.28
N HIS A 264 6.01 -16.58 19.99
CA HIS A 264 4.92 -16.10 20.84
C HIS A 264 5.34 -16.28 22.29
N ARG A 265 4.89 -15.38 23.16
CA ARG A 265 5.06 -15.55 24.61
C ARG A 265 4.17 -16.70 25.06
N THR A 266 4.72 -17.61 25.85
CA THR A 266 4.02 -18.78 26.38
C THR A 266 4.71 -19.25 27.65
N ASP A 267 3.98 -19.97 28.49
CA ASP A 267 4.50 -20.53 29.74
C ASP A 267 5.13 -21.89 29.49
N TRP A 268 6.17 -22.22 30.26
CA TRP A 268 6.92 -23.47 30.10
C TRP A 268 6.02 -24.72 30.12
N ASP A 269 5.04 -24.76 31.02
CA ASP A 269 4.10 -25.88 31.12
C ASP A 269 3.27 -26.05 29.84
N GLN A 270 2.90 -24.95 29.20
CA GLN A 270 2.17 -24.99 27.93
C GLN A 270 3.08 -25.47 26.80
N VAL A 271 4.35 -25.03 26.77
CA VAL A 271 5.34 -25.48 25.78
C VAL A 271 5.53 -26.97 25.85
N HIS A 272 5.82 -27.53 27.04
CA HIS A 272 6.03 -28.97 27.16
C HIS A 272 4.77 -29.74 26.74
N ARG A 273 3.58 -29.35 27.21
CA ARG A 273 2.31 -30.00 26.83
C ARG A 273 1.99 -29.94 25.33
N THR A 274 2.32 -28.84 24.65
CA THR A 274 2.01 -28.67 23.22
C THR A 274 3.06 -29.25 22.29
N GLN A 275 4.34 -29.18 22.65
CA GLN A 275 5.44 -29.62 21.80
C GLN A 275 5.74 -31.11 21.96
N SER A 276 5.67 -31.67 23.18
CA SER A 276 5.91 -33.12 23.40
C SER A 276 4.97 -34.01 22.58
N ARG A 277 3.73 -33.56 22.35
CA ARG A 277 2.74 -34.25 21.51
C ARG A 277 3.08 -34.24 20.02
N LYS A 278 3.95 -33.33 19.57
CA LYS A 278 4.39 -33.18 18.17
C LYS A 278 5.71 -33.88 17.89
N GLY A 279 6.36 -34.42 18.92
CA GLY A 279 7.66 -35.09 18.85
C GLY A 279 8.72 -34.41 19.69
N ALA A 280 9.98 -34.71 19.39
CA ALA A 280 11.13 -34.09 20.04
C ALA A 280 11.17 -32.57 19.76
N TYR A 281 11.56 -31.79 20.77
CA TYR A 281 11.75 -30.36 20.66
C TYR A 281 13.06 -29.95 21.35
N VAL A 282 13.63 -28.83 20.90
CA VAL A 282 14.90 -28.30 21.41
C VAL A 282 14.67 -26.99 22.16
N ALA A 283 15.53 -26.71 23.13
CA ALA A 283 15.58 -25.43 23.83
C ALA A 283 16.88 -24.72 23.47
N GLU A 284 16.77 -23.47 23.06
CA GLU A 284 17.89 -22.60 22.71
C GLU A 284 17.82 -21.31 23.53
N ASN A 285 18.98 -20.73 23.84
CA ASN A 285 19.04 -19.46 24.56
C ASN A 285 18.50 -18.33 23.67
N LYS A 286 17.52 -17.58 24.20
CA LYS A 286 17.08 -16.35 23.57
C LYS A 286 18.14 -15.27 23.78
N LEU A 287 18.99 -15.06 22.78
CA LEU A 287 19.99 -14.00 22.80
C LEU A 287 19.32 -12.62 22.86
N ASP A 288 19.90 -11.71 23.64
CA ASP A 288 19.47 -10.32 23.74
C ASP A 288 20.37 -9.44 22.89
N GLY A 289 20.00 -9.30 21.62
CA GLY A 289 20.75 -8.55 20.62
C GLY A 289 19.88 -8.27 19.40
N GLU A 290 20.53 -7.88 18.31
CA GLU A 290 19.83 -7.59 17.05
C GLU A 290 19.74 -8.82 16.15
N ARG A 291 18.60 -9.00 15.50
CA ARG A 291 18.40 -10.08 14.52
C ARG A 291 19.07 -9.69 13.21
N VAL A 292 20.04 -10.48 12.77
CA VAL A 292 20.70 -10.31 11.46
C VAL A 292 20.24 -11.39 10.50
N LEU A 293 19.98 -11.00 9.25
CA LEU A 293 19.76 -11.91 8.14
C LEU A 293 20.93 -11.79 7.17
N LEU A 294 21.64 -12.90 6.92
CA LEU A 294 22.80 -12.96 6.04
C LEU A 294 22.50 -13.85 4.83
N HIS A 295 22.66 -13.29 3.63
CA HIS A 295 22.72 -14.06 2.39
C HIS A 295 24.16 -14.10 1.91
N PHE A 296 24.65 -15.28 1.52
CA PHE A 296 26.02 -15.49 1.07
C PHE A 296 26.00 -16.30 -0.23
N ALA A 297 26.68 -15.80 -1.28
CA ALA A 297 27.04 -16.58 -2.44
C ALA A 297 28.55 -16.79 -2.44
N ARG A 298 28.95 -18.02 -2.73
CA ARG A 298 30.33 -18.33 -3.06
C ARG A 298 30.53 -17.94 -4.53
N ASN A 299 31.43 -17.01 -4.83
CA ASN A 299 31.86 -16.80 -6.20
C ASN A 299 32.35 -18.16 -6.73
N GLY A 300 31.67 -18.70 -7.75
CA GLY A 300 32.22 -19.80 -8.52
C GLY A 300 33.54 -19.30 -9.11
N GLY A 301 34.64 -19.99 -8.81
CA GLY A 301 35.90 -19.71 -9.48
C GLY A 301 35.69 -19.89 -10.98
N GLY A 302 35.60 -18.78 -11.70
CA GLY A 302 35.82 -18.77 -13.14
C GLY A 302 37.28 -19.12 -13.36
N GLY A 303 37.55 -20.40 -13.58
CA GLY A 303 38.74 -20.85 -14.28
C GLY A 303 38.46 -20.82 -15.77
N GLY A 304 39.37 -20.20 -16.53
CA GLY A 304 39.46 -20.29 -17.99
C GLY A 304 38.83 -19.12 -18.73
#